data_AF-A3WSC3-F1
#
_entry.id   AF-A3WSC3-F1
#
_cell.length_a   1.000
_cell.length_b   1.000
_cell.length_c   1.000
_cell.angle_alpha   90.00
_cell.angle_beta   90.00
_cell.angle_gamma   90.00
#
_symmetry.space_group_name_H-M   'P 1'
#
loop_
_entity.id
_entity.type
_entity.pdbx_description
1 polymer ?
#
loop_
_entity_poly.entity_id
_entity_poly.type
_entity_poly.pdbx_seq_one_letter_code
_entity_poly.pdbx_strand_id
1 'polypeptide(L)'
;MGPAAVRAHDSRHRSAAPLEISGGQYSPVVWADIAGWNNDNHLDAFKAFRASCRAVTGRRRSAVSRKALGVSLREPCRAAKAANISDDAKAKAFFENRFRAVRISRLGETDGFVTGYYEPIIDGSRTRTDVYTVPVYRRPSNLFVRGFSQSAPSLPNNGPVYRKIGRRKLVPYYDRAEIEDGAIAGRGLEICWLKSQTDLLFTQIQGSARVRLEDGSTIRINYDSYNGYPYTAVGRILIERNIIPKEQMSMQRIRQWMTDNPDGARELRRQNRSYVFFREVKLSDNDEAIGAQGLPLTPGRSIAVDKTLHVYGTPFFIEGELPIQSEQAKTPFHRLMIAQDTGSAIVGPARADLYLGAGSEAGRVSGRLRHNMHFVMLVPNSLDPIARAKTMPLPETRPSAKIARLFPPNDRKPANAPQASAPSSLPADEQTGAASVPAAKAASSEITPLPPERSEVGSAHKPRHRTHYRRRWHRRAR
;
A
#
# COMPACT_ATOMS: atom_id res chain seq x y z
N MET A 1 -25.71 -43.75 44.53
CA MET A 1 -26.00 -43.61 43.09
C MET A 1 -26.64 -42.25 42.89
N GLY A 2 -25.92 -41.29 42.29
CA GLY A 2 -26.44 -39.98 41.91
C GLY A 2 -26.15 -39.76 40.42
N PRO A 3 -27.07 -39.16 39.63
CA PRO A 3 -26.95 -39.14 38.19
C PRO A 3 -25.88 -38.12 37.75
N ALA A 4 -25.06 -38.55 36.80
CA ALA A 4 -23.97 -37.80 36.21
C ALA A 4 -24.49 -36.56 35.44
N ALA A 5 -23.95 -35.39 35.75
CA ALA A 5 -24.16 -34.18 34.98
C ALA A 5 -23.39 -34.26 33.65
N VAL A 6 -24.11 -34.51 32.56
CA VAL A 6 -23.58 -34.38 31.20
C VAL A 6 -23.42 -32.89 30.91
N ARG A 7 -22.18 -32.39 30.92
CA ARG A 7 -21.85 -31.07 30.37
C ARG A 7 -22.11 -31.11 28.87
N ALA A 8 -23.16 -30.41 28.43
CA ALA A 8 -23.37 -30.14 27.02
C ALA A 8 -22.17 -29.33 26.49
N HIS A 9 -21.33 -29.99 25.70
CA HIS A 9 -20.38 -29.34 24.82
C HIS A 9 -21.17 -28.58 23.76
N ASP A 10 -21.48 -27.32 24.03
CA ASP A 10 -22.00 -26.40 23.01
C ASP A 10 -20.83 -25.94 22.11
N SER A 11 -20.24 -26.90 21.39
CA SER A 11 -19.45 -26.61 20.20
C SER A 11 -20.40 -26.48 19.02
N ARG A 12 -21.28 -25.48 19.06
CA ARG A 12 -21.99 -25.03 17.87
C ARG A 12 -20.94 -24.57 16.87
N HIS A 13 -20.74 -25.40 15.84
CA HIS A 13 -20.07 -25.06 14.61
C HIS A 13 -20.49 -23.64 14.20
N ARG A 14 -19.59 -22.66 14.36
CA ARG A 14 -19.71 -21.40 13.64
C ARG A 14 -19.57 -21.73 12.16
N SER A 15 -20.71 -21.94 11.51
CA SER A 15 -20.85 -22.06 10.07
C SER A 15 -20.06 -20.93 9.40
N ALA A 16 -19.10 -21.26 8.55
CA ALA A 16 -18.27 -20.28 7.86
C ALA A 16 -19.15 -19.39 6.98
N ALA A 17 -19.34 -18.15 7.42
CA ALA A 17 -20.09 -17.09 6.74
C ALA A 17 -19.62 -16.85 5.28
N PRO A 18 -20.44 -16.20 4.43
CA PRO A 18 -20.00 -15.65 3.14
C PRO A 18 -18.69 -14.85 3.30
N LEU A 19 -17.87 -14.75 2.25
CA LEU A 19 -16.55 -14.11 2.23
C LEU A 19 -16.42 -12.90 3.20
N GLU A 20 -15.95 -13.09 4.43
CA GLU A 20 -15.84 -11.97 5.37
C GLU A 20 -14.52 -11.20 5.17
N ILE A 21 -14.64 -9.90 4.92
CA ILE A 21 -13.50 -8.96 4.87
C ILE A 21 -13.71 -7.94 5.98
N SER A 22 -12.86 -7.99 7.01
CA SER A 22 -12.95 -7.11 8.17
C SER A 22 -12.94 -5.63 7.77
N GLY A 23 -13.91 -4.87 8.28
CA GLY A 23 -14.06 -3.44 8.00
C GLY A 23 -14.46 -3.09 6.56
N GLY A 24 -14.78 -4.09 5.74
CA GLY A 24 -15.27 -3.91 4.38
C GLY A 24 -16.78 -4.13 4.28
N GLN A 25 -17.37 -3.48 3.29
CA GLN A 25 -18.71 -3.80 2.78
C GLN A 25 -18.58 -4.18 1.31
N TYR A 26 -19.44 -5.07 0.85
CA TYR A 26 -19.38 -5.52 -0.53
C TYR A 26 -20.75 -5.95 -1.04
N SER A 27 -21.03 -5.70 -2.32
CA SER A 27 -22.30 -6.02 -2.98
C SER A 27 -22.06 -6.68 -4.34
N PRO A 28 -22.81 -7.73 -4.71
CA PRO A 28 -22.75 -8.30 -6.05
C PRO A 28 -23.01 -7.23 -7.11
N VAL A 29 -22.32 -7.33 -8.25
CA VAL A 29 -22.54 -6.48 -9.43
C VAL A 29 -22.54 -7.35 -10.68
N VAL A 30 -23.39 -7.00 -11.66
CA VAL A 30 -23.38 -7.67 -12.96
C VAL A 30 -22.36 -7.03 -13.88
N TRP A 31 -21.75 -7.81 -14.78
CA TRP A 31 -20.67 -7.34 -15.64
C TRP A 31 -21.04 -6.14 -16.51
N ALA A 32 -22.31 -6.03 -16.92
CA ALA A 32 -22.82 -4.90 -17.71
C ALA A 32 -22.83 -3.57 -16.94
N ASP A 33 -22.86 -3.61 -15.61
CA ASP A 33 -22.95 -2.43 -14.74
C ASP A 33 -21.56 -1.92 -14.29
N ILE A 34 -20.49 -2.57 -14.73
CA ILE A 34 -19.11 -2.19 -14.42
C ILE A 34 -18.62 -1.25 -15.53
N ALA A 35 -18.37 0.01 -15.18
CA ALA A 35 -18.03 1.03 -16.16
C ALA A 35 -16.69 0.70 -16.83
N GLY A 36 -16.69 0.67 -18.16
CA GLY A 36 -15.49 0.37 -18.94
C GLY A 36 -15.01 -1.08 -18.89
N TRP A 37 -15.76 -2.02 -18.30
CA TRP A 37 -15.40 -3.45 -18.31
C TRP A 37 -15.13 -3.95 -19.72
N ASN A 38 -16.02 -3.66 -20.67
CA ASN A 38 -15.87 -4.08 -22.06
C ASN A 38 -14.73 -3.40 -22.83
N ASN A 39 -14.11 -2.35 -22.27
CA ASN A 39 -13.07 -1.57 -22.92
C ASN A 39 -11.65 -1.91 -22.42
N ASP A 40 -11.52 -2.70 -21.36
CA ASP A 40 -10.21 -3.15 -20.88
C ASP A 40 -9.58 -4.18 -21.83
N ASN A 41 -8.24 -4.23 -21.83
CA ASN A 41 -7.48 -5.33 -22.41
C ASN A 41 -7.34 -6.45 -21.36
N HIS A 42 -8.33 -7.35 -21.35
CA HIS A 42 -8.40 -8.53 -20.50
C HIS A 42 -7.27 -9.52 -20.77
N LEU A 43 -6.70 -9.56 -21.98
CA LEU A 43 -5.59 -10.45 -22.29
C LEU A 43 -4.35 -10.12 -21.45
N ASP A 44 -4.05 -8.83 -21.26
CA ASP A 44 -2.94 -8.41 -20.41
C ASP A 44 -3.21 -8.71 -18.93
N ALA A 45 -4.44 -8.50 -18.46
CA ALA A 45 -4.85 -8.90 -17.12
C ALA A 45 -4.76 -10.43 -16.92
N PHE A 46 -5.14 -11.21 -17.92
CA PHE A 46 -5.04 -12.67 -17.91
C PHE A 46 -3.60 -13.16 -17.84
N LYS A 47 -2.68 -12.55 -18.60
CA LYS A 47 -1.24 -12.87 -18.52
C LYS A 47 -0.69 -12.62 -17.11
N ALA A 48 -1.01 -11.47 -16.51
CA ALA A 48 -0.60 -11.15 -15.13
C ALA A 48 -1.23 -12.11 -14.10
N PHE A 49 -2.52 -12.44 -14.26
CA PHE A 49 -3.20 -13.41 -13.41
C PHE A 49 -2.55 -14.80 -13.51
N ARG A 50 -2.30 -15.29 -14.73
CA ARG A 50 -1.69 -16.60 -14.99
C ARG A 50 -0.28 -16.70 -14.40
N ALA A 51 0.50 -15.62 -14.42
CA ALA A 51 1.80 -15.58 -13.75
C ALA A 51 1.68 -15.81 -12.23
N SER A 52 0.67 -15.21 -11.60
CA SER A 52 0.34 -15.39 -10.17
C SER A 52 0.01 -16.85 -9.81
N CYS A 53 -0.55 -17.60 -10.77
CA CYS A 53 -1.01 -18.96 -10.54
C CYS A 53 0.10 -19.96 -10.25
N ARG A 54 1.37 -19.68 -10.61
CA ARG A 54 2.51 -20.50 -10.15
C ARG A 54 2.60 -20.50 -8.62
N ALA A 55 2.56 -19.32 -8.02
CA ALA A 55 2.64 -19.15 -6.57
C ALA A 55 1.38 -19.66 -5.86
N VAL A 56 0.19 -19.44 -6.43
CA VAL A 56 -1.09 -19.87 -5.84
C VAL A 56 -1.21 -21.40 -5.77
N THR A 57 -0.85 -22.12 -6.84
CA THR A 57 -0.99 -23.58 -6.86
C THR A 57 0.16 -24.30 -6.15
N GLY A 58 1.37 -23.70 -6.14
CA GLY A 58 2.59 -24.30 -5.59
C GLY A 58 2.69 -24.28 -4.05
N ARG A 59 1.90 -23.45 -3.36
CA ARG A 59 1.86 -23.44 -1.89
C ARG A 59 1.26 -24.77 -1.38
N ARG A 60 1.88 -25.44 -0.40
CA ARG A 60 1.24 -26.56 0.34
C ARG A 60 -0.05 -26.03 1.00
N ARG A 61 -1.09 -26.87 1.16
CA ARG A 61 -2.40 -26.45 1.74
C ARG A 61 -2.25 -25.72 3.09
N SER A 62 -1.23 -26.04 3.88
CA SER A 62 -0.90 -25.40 5.16
C SER A 62 -0.32 -23.98 5.06
N ALA A 63 0.20 -23.57 3.89
CA ALA A 63 0.82 -22.26 3.63
C ALA A 63 -0.06 -21.32 2.80
N VAL A 64 -1.25 -21.78 2.39
CA VAL A 64 -2.28 -20.89 1.85
C VAL A 64 -2.78 -20.04 3.00
N SER A 65 -2.97 -18.75 2.76
CA SER A 65 -3.76 -17.90 3.64
C SER A 65 -4.97 -18.70 4.13
N ARG A 66 -5.14 -18.87 5.45
CA ARG A 66 -6.31 -19.57 6.04
C ARG A 66 -7.64 -18.91 5.64
N LYS A 67 -7.59 -17.74 4.99
CA LYS A 67 -8.74 -17.05 4.40
C LYS A 67 -9.34 -17.88 3.27
N ALA A 68 -10.66 -17.95 3.24
CA ALA A 68 -11.43 -18.67 2.23
C ALA A 68 -10.98 -18.33 0.78
N LEU A 69 -10.68 -17.05 0.53
CA LEU A 69 -10.21 -16.54 -0.78
C LEU A 69 -8.92 -17.21 -1.28
N GLY A 70 -8.01 -17.59 -0.39
CA GLY A 70 -6.74 -18.20 -0.80
C GLY A 70 -6.89 -19.64 -1.31
N VAL A 71 -7.84 -20.39 -0.73
CA VAL A 71 -8.12 -21.76 -1.17
C VAL A 71 -8.88 -21.75 -2.49
N SER A 72 -9.82 -20.83 -2.65
CA SER A 72 -10.71 -20.76 -3.82
C SER A 72 -10.04 -20.31 -5.11
N LEU A 73 -8.99 -19.48 -5.03
CA LEU A 73 -8.20 -19.06 -6.20
C LEU A 73 -7.49 -20.22 -6.90
N ARG A 74 -7.36 -21.40 -6.28
CA ARG A 74 -6.69 -22.56 -6.87
C ARG A 74 -7.41 -23.09 -8.12
N GLU A 75 -8.74 -23.10 -8.13
CA GLU A 75 -9.51 -23.63 -9.27
C GLU A 75 -9.38 -22.72 -10.49
N PRO A 76 -9.63 -21.40 -10.40
CA PRO A 76 -9.40 -20.50 -11.54
C PRO A 76 -7.94 -20.52 -11.99
N CYS A 77 -6.99 -20.67 -11.07
CA CYS A 77 -5.58 -20.77 -11.44
C CYS A 77 -5.19 -22.06 -12.15
N ARG A 78 -5.82 -23.20 -11.84
CA ARG A 78 -5.63 -24.44 -12.60
C ARG A 78 -6.23 -24.28 -14.00
N ALA A 79 -7.42 -23.71 -14.10
CA ALA A 79 -8.07 -23.42 -15.37
C ALA A 79 -7.22 -22.48 -16.24
N ALA A 80 -6.69 -21.38 -15.67
CA ALA A 80 -5.84 -20.43 -16.40
C ALA A 80 -4.54 -21.06 -16.92
N LYS A 81 -3.98 -22.04 -16.20
CA LYS A 81 -2.77 -22.76 -16.65
C LYS A 81 -3.05 -23.74 -17.78
N ALA A 82 -4.23 -24.37 -17.77
CA ALA A 82 -4.64 -25.31 -18.81
C ALA A 82 -5.21 -24.62 -20.06
N ALA A 83 -5.70 -23.38 -19.90
CA ALA A 83 -6.34 -22.64 -20.99
C ALA A 83 -5.31 -22.06 -21.96
N ASN A 84 -5.56 -22.25 -23.26
CA ASN A 84 -4.86 -21.57 -24.33
C ASN A 84 -5.64 -20.31 -24.75
N ILE A 85 -5.46 -19.23 -24.00
CA ILE A 85 -6.10 -17.93 -24.24
C ILE A 85 -5.09 -17.01 -24.90
N SER A 86 -5.37 -16.64 -26.15
CA SER A 86 -4.51 -15.83 -27.01
C SER A 86 -5.13 -14.51 -27.46
N ASP A 87 -6.42 -14.29 -27.17
CA ASP A 87 -7.16 -13.10 -27.58
C ASP A 87 -7.98 -12.53 -26.41
N ASP A 88 -8.38 -11.27 -26.56
CA ASP A 88 -9.03 -10.48 -25.51
C ASP A 88 -10.41 -11.03 -25.14
N ALA A 89 -11.21 -11.41 -26.14
CA ALA A 89 -12.56 -11.92 -25.93
C ALA A 89 -12.56 -13.22 -25.10
N LYS A 90 -11.63 -14.15 -25.39
CA LYS A 90 -11.46 -15.36 -24.58
C LYS A 90 -10.97 -15.05 -23.16
N ALA A 91 -10.10 -14.05 -23.00
CA ALA A 91 -9.62 -13.63 -21.69
C ALA A 91 -10.73 -13.01 -20.84
N LYS A 92 -11.55 -12.14 -21.44
CA LYS A 92 -12.76 -11.59 -20.84
C LYS A 92 -13.72 -12.70 -20.40
N ALA A 93 -14.06 -13.60 -21.33
CA ALA A 93 -14.93 -14.74 -21.06
C ALA A 93 -14.37 -15.65 -19.95
N PHE A 94 -13.05 -15.80 -19.85
CA PHE A 94 -12.43 -16.54 -18.75
C PHE A 94 -12.76 -15.92 -17.39
N PHE A 95 -12.61 -14.60 -17.24
CA PHE A 95 -12.95 -13.93 -15.98
C PHE A 95 -14.44 -14.00 -15.67
N GLU A 96 -15.30 -13.73 -16.66
CA GLU A 96 -16.76 -13.79 -16.50
C GLU A 96 -17.26 -15.20 -16.11
N ASN A 97 -16.62 -16.25 -16.61
CA ASN A 97 -17.01 -17.64 -16.35
C ASN A 97 -16.44 -18.22 -15.05
N ARG A 98 -15.31 -17.69 -14.55
CA ARG A 98 -14.61 -18.25 -13.36
C ARG A 98 -14.84 -17.44 -12.09
N PHE A 99 -15.32 -16.21 -12.23
CA PHE A 99 -15.48 -15.28 -11.12
C PHE A 99 -16.89 -14.67 -11.07
N ARG A 100 -17.22 -14.15 -9.90
CA ARG A 100 -18.30 -13.19 -9.67
C ARG A 100 -17.69 -11.84 -9.36
N ALA A 101 -18.28 -10.79 -9.93
CA ALA A 101 -17.92 -9.43 -9.62
C ALA A 101 -18.65 -8.96 -8.36
N VAL A 102 -17.90 -8.35 -7.45
CA VAL A 102 -18.43 -7.77 -6.21
C VAL A 102 -17.80 -6.40 -6.01
N ARG A 103 -18.62 -5.34 -5.95
CA ARG A 103 -18.16 -4.00 -5.58
C ARG A 103 -17.74 -4.02 -4.12
N ILE A 104 -16.58 -3.47 -3.79
CA ILE A 104 -16.02 -3.47 -2.43
C ILE A 104 -15.61 -2.05 -2.01
N SER A 105 -15.94 -1.69 -0.77
CA SER A 105 -15.52 -0.44 -0.15
C SER A 105 -15.27 -0.63 1.35
N ARG A 106 -14.76 0.40 2.03
CA ARG A 106 -14.75 0.41 3.50
C ARG A 106 -16.19 0.58 4.01
N LEU A 107 -16.50 -0.02 5.16
CA LEU A 107 -17.81 0.14 5.78
C LEU A 107 -18.11 1.64 5.99
N GLY A 108 -19.26 2.09 5.48
CA GLY A 108 -19.68 3.50 5.55
C GLY A 108 -19.09 4.42 4.47
N GLU A 109 -18.27 3.89 3.56
CA GLU A 109 -17.73 4.62 2.41
C GLU A 109 -18.24 4.02 1.10
N THR A 110 -18.39 4.85 0.06
CA THR A 110 -18.76 4.39 -1.29
C THR A 110 -17.54 4.04 -2.12
N ASP A 111 -16.42 4.71 -1.87
CA ASP A 111 -15.24 4.66 -2.72
C ASP A 111 -14.11 3.89 -2.01
N GLY A 112 -13.22 3.34 -2.81
CA GLY A 112 -11.88 2.97 -2.38
C GLY A 112 -10.90 4.11 -2.63
N PHE A 113 -9.62 3.83 -2.38
CA PHE A 113 -8.56 4.81 -2.53
C PHE A 113 -7.31 4.23 -3.19
N VAL A 114 -6.78 4.93 -4.18
CA VAL A 114 -5.56 4.55 -4.89
C VAL A 114 -4.44 5.56 -4.71
N THR A 115 -3.22 5.02 -4.65
CA THR A 115 -1.97 5.75 -4.85
C THR A 115 -1.18 5.08 -5.96
N GLY A 116 0.01 5.59 -6.30
CA GLY A 116 0.91 4.95 -7.26
C GLY A 116 2.29 4.71 -6.67
N TYR A 117 2.94 3.66 -7.16
CA TYR A 117 4.34 3.34 -6.88
C TYR A 117 5.06 2.87 -8.14
N TYR A 118 6.38 2.89 -8.10
CA TYR A 118 7.24 2.63 -9.25
C TYR A 118 8.62 2.12 -8.82
N GLU A 119 9.40 1.59 -9.76
CA GLU A 119 10.80 1.25 -9.53
C GLU A 119 11.72 2.43 -9.93
N PRO A 120 12.31 3.17 -8.97
CA PRO A 120 13.19 4.29 -9.27
C PRO A 120 14.50 3.83 -9.90
N ILE A 121 15.01 4.65 -10.83
CA ILE A 121 16.35 4.54 -11.38
C ILE A 121 17.19 5.65 -10.75
N ILE A 122 18.23 5.27 -10.01
CA ILE A 122 19.08 6.19 -9.24
C ILE A 122 20.55 5.89 -9.50
N ASP A 123 21.43 6.88 -9.31
CA ASP A 123 22.87 6.67 -9.40
C ASP A 123 23.43 6.12 -8.09
N GLY A 124 24.43 5.26 -8.19
CA GLY A 124 25.17 4.76 -7.03
C GLY A 124 26.58 4.29 -7.37
N SER A 125 27.29 3.84 -6.35
CA SER A 125 28.61 3.21 -6.49
C SER A 125 28.69 1.90 -5.70
N ARG A 126 29.51 0.96 -6.18
CA ARG A 126 29.91 -0.26 -5.44
C ARG A 126 30.95 0.00 -4.37
N THR A 127 31.45 1.22 -4.24
CA THR A 127 32.39 1.63 -3.19
C THR A 127 31.99 2.99 -2.66
N ARG A 128 32.31 3.25 -1.40
CA ARG A 128 32.13 4.59 -0.82
C ARG A 128 33.09 5.56 -1.50
N THR A 129 32.58 6.71 -1.90
CA THR A 129 33.39 7.83 -2.42
C THR A 129 32.99 9.14 -1.73
N ASP A 130 33.63 10.25 -2.10
CA ASP A 130 33.26 11.58 -1.62
C ASP A 130 31.86 12.02 -2.11
N VAL A 131 31.39 11.42 -3.21
CA VAL A 131 30.05 11.69 -3.79
C VAL A 131 29.03 10.67 -3.29
N TYR A 132 29.37 9.38 -3.28
CA TYR A 132 28.49 8.29 -2.87
C TYR A 132 28.79 7.89 -1.42
N THR A 133 28.12 8.56 -0.50
CA THR A 133 28.40 8.45 0.94
C THR A 133 27.33 7.69 1.72
N VAL A 134 26.16 7.46 1.13
CA VAL A 134 24.98 6.93 1.82
C VAL A 134 24.83 5.42 1.57
N PRO A 135 25.03 4.54 2.56
CA PRO A 135 25.03 3.10 2.35
C PRO A 135 23.61 2.52 2.18
N VAL A 136 23.43 1.67 1.17
CA VAL A 136 22.26 0.79 1.05
C VAL A 136 22.57 -0.53 1.74
N TYR A 137 21.84 -0.88 2.80
CA TYR A 137 22.16 -2.05 3.62
C TYR A 137 21.40 -3.32 3.23
N ARG A 138 22.12 -4.44 3.22
CA ARG A 138 21.54 -5.79 3.28
C ARG A 138 21.00 -6.12 4.66
N ARG A 139 20.14 -7.14 4.75
CA ARG A 139 19.62 -7.62 6.04
C ARG A 139 20.77 -8.00 6.99
N PRO A 140 20.85 -7.39 8.17
CA PRO A 140 21.86 -7.74 9.16
C PRO A 140 21.63 -9.15 9.73
N SER A 141 22.70 -9.92 9.94
CA SER A 141 22.63 -11.28 10.50
C SER A 141 22.12 -11.35 11.95
N ASN A 142 22.09 -10.22 12.64
CA ASN A 142 21.58 -10.09 14.00
C ASN A 142 20.15 -9.53 14.08
N LEU A 143 19.43 -9.49 12.95
CA LEU A 143 18.03 -9.07 12.86
C LEU A 143 17.10 -10.27 13.04
N PHE A 144 16.37 -10.33 14.15
CA PHE A 144 15.56 -11.48 14.53
C PHE A 144 14.06 -11.17 14.51
N VAL A 145 13.28 -12.12 14.00
CA VAL A 145 11.83 -12.10 14.08
C VAL A 145 11.36 -13.40 14.72
N ARG A 146 10.48 -13.31 15.73
CA ARG A 146 9.98 -14.49 16.44
C ARG A 146 9.24 -15.42 15.47
N GLY A 147 9.57 -16.71 15.50
CA GLY A 147 8.96 -17.72 14.63
C GLY A 147 9.55 -17.80 13.21
N PHE A 148 10.58 -17.01 12.89
CA PHE A 148 11.26 -17.04 11.60
C PHE A 148 12.75 -17.34 11.75
N SER A 149 13.26 -18.22 10.89
CA SER A 149 14.71 -18.46 10.76
C SER A 149 15.38 -17.30 10.01
N GLN A 150 16.67 -17.07 10.29
CA GLN A 150 17.50 -16.15 9.50
C GLN A 150 17.57 -16.54 8.02
N SER A 151 17.57 -17.84 7.74
CA SER A 151 17.60 -18.39 6.37
C SER A 151 16.24 -18.34 5.66
N ALA A 152 15.19 -17.81 6.31
CA ALA A 152 13.89 -17.68 5.68
C ALA A 152 14.03 -16.82 4.40
N PRO A 153 13.46 -17.26 3.26
CA PRO A 153 13.52 -16.53 2.00
C PRO A 153 12.89 -15.13 2.06
N SER A 154 11.98 -14.92 3.02
CA SER A 154 11.40 -13.62 3.33
C SER A 154 11.05 -13.56 4.81
N LEU A 155 11.09 -12.35 5.37
CA LEU A 155 10.59 -12.05 6.71
C LEU A 155 9.19 -11.44 6.62
N PRO A 156 8.37 -11.54 7.68
CA PRO A 156 7.10 -10.83 7.70
C PRO A 156 7.40 -9.33 7.58
N ASN A 157 6.57 -8.60 6.84
CA ASN A 157 6.67 -7.14 6.70
C ASN A 157 5.83 -6.38 7.75
N ASN A 158 5.46 -7.04 8.86
CA ASN A 158 4.76 -6.45 9.99
C ASN A 158 5.13 -7.15 11.32
N GLY A 159 4.92 -6.44 12.43
CA GLY A 159 5.24 -6.92 13.77
C GLY A 159 6.65 -6.53 14.30
N PRO A 160 6.99 -6.95 15.52
CA PRO A 160 8.23 -6.53 16.15
C PRO A 160 9.45 -7.28 15.59
N VAL A 161 10.55 -6.54 15.44
CA VAL A 161 11.86 -7.05 15.01
C VAL A 161 12.88 -6.74 16.12
N TYR A 162 13.77 -7.68 16.38
CA TYR A 162 14.67 -7.65 17.52
C TYR A 162 16.12 -7.77 17.10
N ARG A 163 17.02 -7.25 17.92
CA ARG A 163 18.45 -7.59 17.91
C ARG A 163 18.83 -8.30 19.19
N LYS A 164 19.85 -9.14 19.08
CA LYS A 164 20.42 -9.84 20.24
C LYS A 164 21.49 -8.99 20.90
N ILE A 165 21.41 -8.81 22.22
CA ILE A 165 22.47 -8.26 23.06
C ILE A 165 22.91 -9.35 24.04
N GLY A 166 24.22 -9.65 24.06
CA GLY A 166 24.79 -10.73 24.85
C GLY A 166 24.26 -12.12 24.45
N ARG A 167 24.19 -13.06 25.40
CA ARG A 167 23.82 -14.45 25.10
C ARG A 167 22.32 -14.71 24.95
N ARG A 168 21.43 -13.90 25.54
CA ARG A 168 19.98 -14.21 25.58
C ARG A 168 19.02 -13.01 25.49
N LYS A 169 19.47 -11.76 25.61
CA LYS A 169 18.54 -10.62 25.64
C LYS A 169 18.16 -10.21 24.22
N LEU A 170 16.87 -10.27 23.91
CA LEU A 170 16.30 -9.66 22.71
C LEU A 170 15.79 -8.27 23.06
N VAL A 171 16.22 -7.27 22.32
CA VAL A 171 15.72 -5.89 22.40
C VAL A 171 15.24 -5.45 21.03
N PRO A 172 14.39 -4.42 20.91
CA PRO A 172 14.00 -3.87 19.61
C PRO A 172 15.21 -3.59 18.71
N TYR A 173 15.05 -3.78 17.41
CA TYR A 173 16.09 -3.40 16.46
C TYR A 173 16.33 -1.88 16.49
N TYR A 174 17.45 -1.46 15.88
CA TYR A 174 17.77 -0.04 15.75
C TYR A 174 16.72 0.67 14.89
N ASP A 175 16.33 1.87 15.28
CA ASP A 175 15.50 2.73 14.44
C ASP A 175 16.31 3.43 13.35
N ARG A 176 15.63 4.16 12.46
CA ARG A 176 16.27 4.90 11.36
C ARG A 176 17.36 5.84 11.86
N ALA A 177 17.12 6.58 12.93
CA ALA A 177 18.06 7.58 13.43
C ALA A 177 19.36 6.92 13.90
N GLU A 178 19.25 5.84 14.68
CA GLU A 178 20.39 5.06 15.15
C GLU A 178 21.17 4.43 13.97
N ILE A 179 20.47 3.92 12.95
CA ILE A 179 21.11 3.33 11.76
C ILE A 179 21.84 4.40 10.95
N GLU A 180 21.22 5.56 10.74
CA GLU A 180 21.84 6.70 10.03
C GLU A 180 23.07 7.24 10.78
N ASP A 181 23.08 7.17 12.11
CA ASP A 181 24.23 7.53 12.94
C ASP A 181 25.32 6.44 13.00
N GLY A 182 25.12 5.32 12.31
CA GLY A 182 26.14 4.29 12.13
C GLY A 182 26.06 3.11 13.09
N ALA A 183 24.93 2.86 13.75
CA ALA A 183 24.76 1.72 14.67
C ALA A 183 25.03 0.34 14.03
N ILE A 184 25.04 0.26 12.70
CA ILE A 184 25.37 -0.94 11.93
C ILE A 184 26.50 -0.74 10.90
N ALA A 185 27.20 0.40 10.95
CA ALA A 185 28.29 0.71 10.02
C ALA A 185 29.51 -0.19 10.23
N GLY A 186 30.32 -0.38 9.18
CA GLY A 186 31.58 -1.14 9.26
C GLY A 186 31.40 -2.65 9.42
N ARG A 187 30.19 -3.16 9.22
CA ARG A 187 29.85 -4.59 9.35
C ARG A 187 29.88 -5.33 8.01
N GLY A 188 30.31 -4.67 6.93
CA GLY A 188 30.25 -5.21 5.57
C GLY A 188 28.81 -5.57 5.20
N LEU A 189 27.88 -4.63 5.39
CA LEU A 189 26.45 -4.78 5.08
C LEU A 189 26.04 -3.95 3.85
N GLU A 190 26.93 -3.11 3.35
CA GLU A 190 26.71 -2.19 2.25
C GLU A 190 26.62 -2.96 0.91
N ILE A 191 25.48 -2.84 0.21
CA ILE A 191 25.26 -3.36 -1.15
C ILE A 191 25.87 -2.39 -2.16
N CYS A 192 25.58 -1.11 -1.98
CA CYS A 192 26.07 0.02 -2.76
C CYS A 192 25.94 1.31 -1.93
N TRP A 193 26.43 2.42 -2.47
CA TRP A 193 26.32 3.75 -1.87
C TRP A 193 25.58 4.70 -2.82
N LEU A 194 24.69 5.51 -2.27
CA LEU A 194 23.93 6.55 -2.95
C LEU A 194 24.47 7.94 -2.61
N LYS A 195 24.08 8.95 -3.40
CA LYS A 195 24.43 10.36 -3.18
C LYS A 195 23.68 10.99 -2.00
N SER A 196 22.42 10.57 -1.79
CA SER A 196 21.49 11.27 -0.90
C SER A 196 20.70 10.32 0.02
N GLN A 197 20.56 10.73 1.28
CA GLN A 197 19.67 10.07 2.24
C GLN A 197 18.20 10.20 1.84
N THR A 198 17.85 11.27 1.11
CA THR A 198 16.51 11.45 0.56
C THR A 198 16.21 10.39 -0.50
N ASP A 199 17.15 10.13 -1.42
CA ASP A 199 16.98 9.05 -2.41
C ASP A 199 16.85 7.69 -1.74
N LEU A 200 17.69 7.41 -0.72
CA LEU A 200 17.56 6.18 0.05
C LEU A 200 16.18 6.05 0.71
N LEU A 201 15.66 7.10 1.36
CA LEU A 201 14.33 7.07 1.97
C LEU A 201 13.25 6.75 0.93
N PHE A 202 13.26 7.41 -0.22
CA PHE A 202 12.26 7.16 -1.25
C PHE A 202 12.40 5.78 -1.87
N THR A 203 13.61 5.28 -2.10
CA THR A 203 13.85 3.90 -2.52
C THR A 203 13.30 2.90 -1.49
N GLN A 204 13.45 3.17 -0.19
CA GLN A 204 12.85 2.36 0.89
C GLN A 204 11.32 2.41 0.91
N ILE A 205 10.72 3.55 0.55
CA ILE A 205 9.26 3.68 0.41
C ILE A 205 8.76 2.87 -0.78
N GLN A 206 9.47 2.91 -1.92
CA GLN A 206 9.11 2.15 -3.12
C GLN A 206 9.34 0.64 -2.97
N GLY A 207 10.36 0.25 -2.19
CA GLY A 207 10.68 -1.15 -1.91
C GLY A 207 11.58 -1.83 -2.95
N SER A 208 11.90 -1.18 -4.06
CA SER A 208 12.90 -1.62 -5.04
C SER A 208 13.58 -0.42 -5.71
N ALA A 209 14.70 -0.67 -6.41
CA ALA A 209 15.34 0.31 -7.29
C ALA A 209 16.29 -0.35 -8.29
N ARG A 210 16.56 0.39 -9.37
CA ARG A 210 17.70 0.18 -10.27
C ARG A 210 18.79 1.20 -9.93
N VAL A 211 19.95 0.73 -9.49
CA VAL A 211 21.10 1.58 -9.16
C VAL A 211 22.09 1.54 -10.31
N ARG A 212 22.16 2.61 -11.09
CA ARG A 212 23.11 2.79 -12.18
C ARG A 212 24.48 3.14 -11.61
N LEU A 213 25.50 2.38 -12.01
CA LEU A 213 26.88 2.57 -11.61
C LEU A 213 27.63 3.44 -12.61
N GLU A 214 28.79 3.95 -12.20
CA GLU A 214 29.66 4.78 -13.04
C GLU A 214 30.23 4.03 -14.25
N ASP A 215 30.35 2.71 -14.17
CA ASP A 215 30.79 1.84 -15.29
C ASP A 215 29.66 1.51 -16.30
N GLY A 216 28.48 2.07 -16.10
CA GLY A 216 27.29 1.86 -16.94
C GLY A 216 26.49 0.61 -16.59
N SER A 217 26.96 -0.24 -15.67
CA SER A 217 26.20 -1.41 -15.21
C SER A 217 25.13 -1.03 -14.19
N THR A 218 24.16 -1.92 -13.97
CA THR A 218 23.03 -1.70 -13.06
C THR A 218 23.01 -2.75 -11.95
N ILE A 219 22.86 -2.29 -10.70
CA ILE A 219 22.50 -3.15 -9.56
C ILE A 219 20.98 -3.09 -9.37
N ARG A 220 20.33 -4.24 -9.34
CA ARG A 220 18.90 -4.35 -9.02
C ARG A 220 18.74 -4.71 -7.54
N ILE A 221 18.00 -3.88 -6.80
CA ILE A 221 17.73 -4.12 -5.37
C ILE A 221 16.22 -4.26 -5.13
N ASN A 222 15.85 -5.25 -4.32
CA ASN A 222 14.47 -5.47 -3.87
C ASN A 222 14.42 -5.55 -2.35
N TYR A 223 13.24 -5.25 -1.79
CA TYR A 223 12.93 -5.43 -0.39
C TYR A 223 13.32 -6.83 0.08
N ASP A 224 13.97 -6.89 1.24
CA ASP A 224 14.27 -8.12 1.95
C ASP A 224 13.59 -8.14 3.32
N SER A 225 13.79 -7.06 4.09
CA SER A 225 13.31 -6.96 5.46
C SER A 225 13.26 -5.52 5.95
N TYR A 226 12.91 -5.32 7.22
CA TYR A 226 12.77 -4.02 7.85
C TYR A 226 13.08 -4.12 9.35
N ASN A 227 13.19 -2.99 10.03
CA ASN A 227 13.61 -2.89 11.43
C ASN A 227 12.49 -3.03 12.47
N GLY A 228 11.25 -3.33 12.07
CA GLY A 228 10.14 -3.57 13.01
C GLY A 228 9.37 -2.33 13.45
N TYR A 229 9.76 -1.13 13.04
CA TYR A 229 9.01 0.09 13.33
C TYR A 229 7.97 0.39 12.25
N PRO A 230 6.79 0.92 12.64
CA PRO A 230 5.77 1.33 11.71
C PRO A 230 6.25 2.48 10.84
N TYR A 231 5.76 2.53 9.61
CA TYR A 231 6.03 3.62 8.68
C TYR A 231 5.31 4.90 9.14
N THR A 232 6.05 6.01 9.18
CA THR A 232 5.48 7.35 9.38
C THR A 232 5.58 8.14 8.09
N ALA A 233 4.45 8.62 7.58
CA ALA A 233 4.40 9.40 6.35
C ALA A 233 4.97 10.81 6.56
N VAL A 234 6.16 11.08 5.99
CA VAL A 234 6.83 12.39 6.09
C VAL A 234 5.99 13.54 5.53
N GLY A 235 5.19 13.28 4.49
CA GLY A 235 4.26 14.28 3.94
C GLY A 235 3.20 14.71 4.96
N ARG A 236 2.73 13.81 5.83
CA ARG A 236 1.75 14.13 6.88
C ARG A 236 2.34 15.13 7.89
N ILE A 237 3.59 14.93 8.26
CA ILE A 237 4.32 15.80 9.20
C ILE A 237 4.50 17.20 8.60
N LEU A 238 4.81 17.29 7.31
CA LEU A 238 4.93 18.58 6.62
C LEU A 238 3.61 19.36 6.59
N ILE A 239 2.47 18.65 6.47
CA ILE A 239 1.13 19.25 6.57
C ILE A 239 0.86 19.71 8.01
N GLU A 240 1.07 18.83 8.98
CA GLU A 240 0.82 19.12 10.40
C GLU A 240 1.65 20.31 10.91
N ARG A 241 2.86 20.50 10.36
CA ARG A 241 3.73 21.64 10.67
C ARG A 241 3.42 22.91 9.84
N ASN A 242 2.39 22.89 9.00
CA ASN A 242 2.03 23.97 8.08
C ASN A 242 3.17 24.41 7.13
N ILE A 243 4.07 23.48 6.76
CA ILE A 243 5.20 23.75 5.87
C ILE A 243 4.78 23.61 4.41
N ILE A 244 3.96 22.60 4.11
CA ILE A 244 3.43 22.34 2.76
C ILE A 244 1.94 22.06 2.87
N PRO A 245 1.07 22.85 2.22
CA PRO A 245 -0.38 22.60 2.19
C PRO A 245 -0.73 21.22 1.64
N LYS A 246 -1.85 20.65 2.13
CA LYS A 246 -2.31 19.30 1.76
C LYS A 246 -2.59 19.18 0.26
N GLU A 247 -3.02 20.26 -0.37
CA GLU A 247 -3.39 20.40 -1.78
C GLU A 247 -2.16 20.36 -2.68
N GLN A 248 -1.02 20.87 -2.19
CA GLN A 248 0.26 20.88 -2.91
C GLN A 248 1.13 19.66 -2.60
N MET A 249 0.66 18.76 -1.72
CA MET A 249 1.43 17.63 -1.25
C MET A 249 1.64 16.58 -2.35
N SER A 250 2.87 16.47 -2.84
CA SER A 250 3.30 15.46 -3.79
C SER A 250 4.70 14.94 -3.45
N MET A 251 5.09 13.80 -4.02
CA MET A 251 6.44 13.27 -3.86
C MET A 251 7.51 14.29 -4.29
N GLN A 252 7.27 14.95 -5.42
CA GLN A 252 8.15 15.96 -5.99
C GLN A 252 8.28 17.16 -5.06
N ARG A 253 7.16 17.64 -4.49
CA ARG A 253 7.16 18.77 -3.57
C ARG A 253 7.92 18.46 -2.27
N ILE A 254 7.77 17.25 -1.74
CA ILE A 254 8.53 16.76 -0.57
C ILE A 254 10.02 16.69 -0.88
N ARG A 255 10.39 16.09 -2.03
CA ARG A 255 11.79 16.00 -2.48
C ARG A 255 12.43 17.38 -2.62
N GLN A 256 11.74 18.29 -3.29
CA GLN A 256 12.20 19.67 -3.47
C GLN A 256 12.45 20.33 -2.11
N TRP A 257 11.48 20.26 -1.19
CA TRP A 257 11.66 20.83 0.15
C TRP A 257 12.84 20.22 0.90
N MET A 258 13.05 18.90 0.79
CA MET A 258 14.18 18.22 1.44
C MET A 258 15.54 18.62 0.84
N THR A 259 15.60 18.93 -0.45
CA THR A 259 16.80 19.46 -1.11
C THR A 259 17.09 20.88 -0.64
N ASP A 260 16.06 21.72 -0.55
CA ASP A 260 16.20 23.13 -0.16
C ASP A 260 16.46 23.31 1.34
N ASN A 261 16.15 22.30 2.17
CA ASN A 261 16.26 22.36 3.63
C ASN A 261 17.00 21.13 4.20
N PRO A 262 18.33 20.98 4.02
CA PRO A 262 19.05 19.75 4.37
C PRO A 262 18.93 19.32 5.83
N ASP A 263 19.01 20.26 6.78
CA ASP A 263 18.89 19.98 8.22
C ASP A 263 17.46 19.58 8.60
N GLY A 264 16.48 20.33 8.08
CA GLY A 264 15.05 20.00 8.24
C GLY A 264 14.71 18.65 7.60
N ALA A 265 15.33 18.32 6.47
CA ALA A 265 15.20 17.02 5.83
C ALA A 265 15.76 15.91 6.72
N ARG A 266 16.93 16.12 7.36
CA ARG A 266 17.49 15.16 8.31
C ARG A 266 16.53 14.90 9.46
N GLU A 267 15.99 15.94 10.08
CA GLU A 267 15.01 15.79 11.16
C GLU A 267 13.74 15.07 10.68
N LEU A 268 13.17 15.52 9.55
CA LEU A 268 11.94 14.98 8.99
C LEU A 268 12.06 13.49 8.64
N ARG A 269 13.14 13.09 7.96
CA ARG A 269 13.36 11.67 7.61
C ARG A 269 13.39 10.80 8.87
N ARG A 270 14.02 11.28 9.95
CA ARG A 270 14.18 10.53 11.21
C ARG A 270 12.90 10.39 12.03
N GLN A 271 11.85 11.16 11.73
CA GLN A 271 10.50 10.93 12.25
C GLN A 271 9.92 9.59 11.74
N ASN A 272 10.33 9.15 10.55
CA ASN A 272 10.04 7.80 10.07
C ASN A 272 11.06 6.81 10.66
N ARG A 273 10.75 6.27 11.85
CA ARG A 273 11.59 5.28 12.53
C ARG A 273 11.78 3.98 11.74
N SER A 274 10.89 3.70 10.79
CA SER A 274 10.97 2.54 9.91
C SER A 274 12.18 2.61 8.99
N TYR A 275 12.91 1.49 8.85
CA TYR A 275 14.05 1.34 7.96
C TYR A 275 13.95 0.01 7.21
N VAL A 276 14.11 0.07 5.88
CA VAL A 276 14.05 -1.10 4.98
C VAL A 276 15.46 -1.54 4.61
N PHE A 277 15.68 -2.85 4.66
CA PHE A 277 16.88 -3.53 4.17
C PHE A 277 16.58 -4.21 2.85
N PHE A 278 17.58 -4.22 1.98
CA PHE A 278 17.47 -4.74 0.63
C PHE A 278 18.24 -6.04 0.44
N ARG A 279 18.00 -6.67 -0.71
CA ARG A 279 18.85 -7.71 -1.28
C ARG A 279 19.08 -7.39 -2.75
N GLU A 280 20.26 -7.72 -3.24
CA GLU A 280 20.55 -7.69 -4.68
C GLU A 280 19.79 -8.83 -5.37
N VAL A 281 19.19 -8.55 -6.52
CA VAL A 281 18.47 -9.53 -7.33
C VAL A 281 19.10 -9.62 -8.72
N LYS A 282 19.14 -10.82 -9.26
CA LYS A 282 19.61 -11.07 -10.63
C LYS A 282 18.42 -10.89 -11.58
N LEU A 283 18.19 -9.65 -11.99
CA LEU A 283 17.21 -9.26 -13.00
C LEU A 283 17.94 -8.55 -14.13
N SER A 284 17.52 -8.78 -15.36
CA SER A 284 18.00 -8.02 -16.52
C SER A 284 17.41 -6.60 -16.52
N ASP A 285 17.92 -5.73 -17.39
CA ASP A 285 17.39 -4.37 -17.53
C ASP A 285 15.95 -4.32 -18.07
N ASN A 286 15.52 -5.37 -18.78
CA ASN A 286 14.15 -5.46 -19.30
C ASN A 286 13.17 -6.12 -18.32
N ASP A 287 13.68 -6.67 -17.21
CA ASP A 287 12.84 -7.28 -16.19
C ASP A 287 12.26 -6.24 -15.24
N GLU A 288 11.04 -6.50 -14.78
CA GLU A 288 10.34 -5.69 -13.78
C GLU A 288 10.66 -6.13 -12.35
N ALA A 289 10.44 -5.23 -11.39
CA ALA A 289 10.68 -5.52 -9.98
C ALA A 289 9.88 -6.74 -9.50
N ILE A 290 10.47 -7.55 -8.61
CA ILE A 290 9.78 -8.66 -7.96
C ILE A 290 8.88 -8.15 -6.83
N GLY A 291 7.57 -8.35 -6.96
CA GLY A 291 6.59 -8.02 -5.91
C GLY A 291 6.61 -9.01 -4.74
N ALA A 292 5.87 -8.70 -3.67
CA ALA A 292 5.79 -9.54 -2.47
C ALA A 292 5.23 -10.97 -2.72
N GLN A 293 4.54 -11.20 -3.84
CA GLN A 293 4.15 -12.57 -4.24
C GLN A 293 5.32 -13.42 -4.74
N GLY A 294 6.48 -12.82 -5.02
CA GLY A 294 7.69 -13.50 -5.49
C GLY A 294 7.78 -13.65 -7.00
N LEU A 295 7.10 -12.78 -7.76
CA LEU A 295 7.09 -12.75 -9.21
C LEU A 295 7.25 -11.32 -9.74
N PRO A 296 7.75 -11.14 -10.98
CA PRO A 296 7.85 -9.83 -11.60
C PRO A 296 6.49 -9.14 -11.68
N LEU A 297 6.46 -7.87 -11.30
CA LEU A 297 5.30 -7.01 -11.44
C LEU A 297 5.07 -6.68 -12.93
N THR A 298 3.85 -6.32 -13.26
CA THR A 298 3.41 -5.94 -14.60
C THR A 298 2.88 -4.51 -14.53
N PRO A 299 3.55 -3.53 -15.17
CA PRO A 299 3.12 -2.13 -15.18
C PRO A 299 1.65 -2.00 -15.60
N GLY A 300 0.86 -1.24 -14.83
CA GLY A 300 -0.56 -1.04 -15.10
C GLY A 300 -1.45 -2.29 -14.92
N ARG A 301 -0.91 -3.41 -14.43
CA ARG A 301 -1.65 -4.64 -14.13
C ARG A 301 -1.37 -5.21 -12.74
N SER A 302 -0.32 -4.78 -12.05
CA SER A 302 -0.05 -5.16 -10.67
C SER A 302 -0.49 -4.08 -9.70
N ILE A 303 -1.05 -4.51 -8.56
CA ILE A 303 -1.34 -3.64 -7.42
C ILE A 303 -0.76 -4.20 -6.13
N ALA A 304 -0.37 -3.28 -5.25
CA ALA A 304 -0.14 -3.58 -3.84
C ALA A 304 -1.48 -3.49 -3.08
N VAL A 305 -1.75 -4.47 -2.22
CA VAL A 305 -2.98 -4.52 -1.41
C VAL A 305 -2.67 -4.82 0.06
N ASP A 306 -3.67 -4.64 0.92
CA ASP A 306 -3.60 -5.09 2.31
C ASP A 306 -3.54 -6.62 2.39
N LYS A 307 -2.35 -7.17 2.67
CA LYS A 307 -2.13 -8.62 2.79
C LYS A 307 -2.91 -9.27 3.95
N THR A 308 -3.36 -8.49 4.94
CA THR A 308 -4.11 -8.99 6.10
C THR A 308 -5.58 -9.20 5.75
N LEU A 309 -6.10 -8.51 4.74
CA LEU A 309 -7.45 -8.66 4.21
C LEU A 309 -7.49 -9.50 2.94
N HIS A 310 -6.64 -9.19 1.97
CA HIS A 310 -6.65 -9.81 0.65
C HIS A 310 -5.68 -10.98 0.50
N VAL A 311 -5.73 -11.65 -0.65
CA VAL A 311 -4.80 -12.74 -1.01
C VAL A 311 -4.16 -12.40 -2.36
N TYR A 312 -2.85 -12.63 -2.48
CA TYR A 312 -2.18 -12.42 -3.76
C TYR A 312 -2.75 -13.30 -4.88
N GLY A 313 -2.82 -12.75 -6.08
CA GLY A 313 -3.49 -13.30 -7.25
C GLY A 313 -4.97 -12.91 -7.36
N THR A 314 -5.56 -12.26 -6.36
CA THR A 314 -6.96 -11.78 -6.46
C THR A 314 -7.04 -10.68 -7.52
N PRO A 315 -7.95 -10.79 -8.51
CA PRO A 315 -8.18 -9.72 -9.48
C PRO A 315 -9.10 -8.63 -8.91
N PHE A 316 -8.78 -7.39 -9.21
CA PHE A 316 -9.55 -6.19 -8.89
C PHE A 316 -9.69 -5.34 -10.14
N PHE A 317 -10.91 -5.04 -10.55
CA PHE A 317 -11.19 -4.01 -11.52
C PHE A 317 -11.29 -2.67 -10.80
N ILE A 318 -10.50 -1.70 -11.23
CA ILE A 318 -10.46 -0.35 -10.64
C ILE A 318 -10.99 0.62 -11.68
N GLU A 319 -12.01 1.40 -11.30
CA GLU A 319 -12.71 2.35 -12.16
C GLU A 319 -12.74 3.77 -11.56
N GLY A 320 -12.58 4.79 -12.42
CA GLY A 320 -12.57 6.21 -12.06
C GLY A 320 -11.68 7.04 -12.98
N GLU A 321 -11.25 8.21 -12.51
CA GLU A 321 -10.39 9.13 -13.27
C GLU A 321 -9.06 9.38 -12.55
N LEU A 322 -7.95 9.38 -13.30
CA LEU A 322 -6.61 9.58 -12.76
C LEU A 322 -5.84 10.65 -13.54
N PRO A 323 -4.87 11.35 -12.91
CA PRO A 323 -4.00 12.32 -13.57
C PRO A 323 -2.82 11.61 -14.26
N ILE A 324 -3.13 10.82 -15.29
CA ILE A 324 -2.11 10.08 -16.06
C ILE A 324 -1.54 11.00 -17.14
N GLN A 325 -2.39 11.50 -18.03
CA GLN A 325 -1.96 12.32 -19.17
C GLN A 325 -1.66 13.78 -18.76
N SER A 326 -2.36 14.30 -17.76
CA SER A 326 -2.20 15.67 -17.25
C SER A 326 -2.14 15.68 -15.71
N GLU A 327 -1.99 16.85 -15.10
CA GLU A 327 -2.07 16.99 -13.63
C GLU A 327 -3.52 16.92 -13.13
N GLN A 328 -4.48 17.17 -14.01
CA GLN A 328 -5.90 17.03 -13.72
C GLN A 328 -6.31 15.56 -13.84
N ALA A 329 -7.08 15.09 -12.88
CA ALA A 329 -7.68 13.76 -12.90
C ALA A 329 -8.84 13.74 -13.91
N LYS A 330 -8.51 13.56 -15.20
CA LYS A 330 -9.46 13.48 -16.31
C LYS A 330 -9.22 12.30 -17.23
N THR A 331 -8.16 11.52 -17.01
CA THR A 331 -7.90 10.32 -17.81
C THR A 331 -8.77 9.19 -17.25
N PRO A 332 -9.74 8.65 -18.02
CA PRO A 332 -10.52 7.49 -17.58
C PRO A 332 -9.58 6.32 -17.33
N PHE A 333 -9.77 5.65 -16.19
CA PHE A 333 -8.99 4.50 -15.78
C PHE A 333 -9.93 3.36 -15.44
N HIS A 334 -10.03 2.39 -16.34
CA HIS A 334 -10.85 1.20 -16.20
C HIS A 334 -9.96 -0.01 -16.47
N ARG A 335 -9.41 -0.62 -15.43
CA ARG A 335 -8.44 -1.73 -15.60
C ARG A 335 -8.65 -2.84 -14.62
N LEU A 336 -8.66 -4.07 -15.13
CA LEU A 336 -8.49 -5.28 -14.35
C LEU A 336 -7.01 -5.45 -13.98
N MET A 337 -6.74 -5.46 -12.68
CA MET A 337 -5.41 -5.54 -12.09
C MET A 337 -5.34 -6.68 -11.07
N ILE A 338 -4.15 -7.16 -10.78
CA ILE A 338 -3.90 -8.35 -9.97
C ILE A 338 -3.12 -7.96 -8.72
N ALA A 339 -3.62 -8.36 -7.55
CA ALA A 339 -2.92 -8.21 -6.28
C ALA A 339 -1.65 -9.05 -6.25
N GLN A 340 -0.50 -8.46 -6.56
CA GLN A 340 0.80 -9.16 -6.65
C GLN A 340 1.82 -8.63 -5.63
N ASP A 341 1.44 -7.59 -4.90
CA ASP A 341 2.33 -6.90 -3.97
C ASP A 341 1.60 -6.44 -2.70
N THR A 342 2.35 -5.89 -1.75
CA THR A 342 1.80 -5.26 -0.53
C THR A 342 2.75 -4.18 -0.01
N GLY A 343 2.20 -3.20 0.69
CA GLY A 343 2.98 -2.18 1.39
C GLY A 343 2.43 -1.98 2.81
N SER A 344 3.30 -1.55 3.74
CA SER A 344 2.90 -1.32 5.14
C SER A 344 1.88 -0.18 5.29
N ALA A 345 1.89 0.79 4.36
CA ALA A 345 0.93 1.89 4.29
C ALA A 345 -0.37 1.53 3.52
N ILE A 346 -0.45 0.32 2.95
CA ILE A 346 -1.59 -0.12 2.14
C ILE A 346 -2.49 -0.96 3.03
N VAL A 347 -3.39 -0.27 3.74
CA VAL A 347 -4.29 -0.86 4.75
C VAL A 347 -5.74 -0.55 4.42
N GLY A 348 -6.57 -1.59 4.41
CA GLY A 348 -8.02 -1.47 4.20
C GLY A 348 -8.58 -2.30 3.03
N PRO A 349 -9.90 -2.49 3.01
CA PRO A 349 -10.58 -3.41 2.09
C PRO A 349 -10.60 -2.92 0.64
N ALA A 350 -10.68 -1.61 0.42
CA ALA A 350 -10.65 -0.98 -0.91
C ALA A 350 -9.52 0.06 -0.98
N ARG A 351 -8.29 -0.42 -0.76
CA ARG A 351 -7.06 0.39 -0.79
C ARG A 351 -6.02 -0.32 -1.66
N ALA A 352 -5.52 0.35 -2.69
CA ALA A 352 -4.47 -0.21 -3.55
C ALA A 352 -3.40 0.80 -3.95
N ASP A 353 -2.17 0.33 -4.11
CA ASP A 353 -1.10 1.09 -4.76
C ASP A 353 -0.89 0.56 -6.16
N LEU A 354 -0.94 1.42 -7.18
CA LEU A 354 -0.83 1.02 -8.58
C LEU A 354 0.63 0.98 -9.01
N TYR A 355 1.10 -0.17 -9.50
CA TYR A 355 2.45 -0.28 -10.05
C TYR A 355 2.50 0.30 -11.47
N LEU A 356 3.31 1.34 -11.67
CA LEU A 356 3.40 2.03 -12.97
C LEU A 356 4.65 1.68 -13.79
N GLY A 357 5.48 0.75 -13.31
CA GLY A 357 6.73 0.36 -13.96
C GLY A 357 7.95 1.08 -13.40
N ALA A 358 9.00 1.20 -14.22
CA ALA A 358 10.28 1.76 -13.81
C ALA A 358 10.56 3.13 -14.45
N GLY A 359 11.43 3.91 -13.79
CA GLY A 359 11.99 5.14 -14.37
C GLY A 359 11.24 6.43 -14.02
N SER A 360 11.70 7.53 -14.61
CA SER A 360 11.27 8.88 -14.28
C SER A 360 9.81 9.14 -14.60
N GLU A 361 9.31 8.65 -15.74
CA GLU A 361 7.92 8.85 -16.15
C GLU A 361 6.93 8.11 -15.24
N ALA A 362 7.23 6.85 -14.91
CA ALA A 362 6.47 6.10 -13.91
C ALA A 362 6.48 6.81 -12.54
N GLY A 363 7.62 7.39 -12.15
CA GLY A 363 7.76 8.20 -10.94
C GLY A 363 6.94 9.50 -10.95
N ARG A 364 6.89 10.17 -12.11
CA ARG A 364 6.12 11.40 -12.31
C ARG A 364 4.63 11.14 -12.17
N VAL A 365 4.12 10.12 -12.85
CA VAL A 365 2.70 9.77 -12.79
C VAL A 365 2.32 9.25 -11.40
N SER A 366 3.09 8.30 -10.84
CA SER A 366 2.79 7.70 -9.52
C SER A 366 2.78 8.74 -8.40
N GLY A 367 3.70 9.71 -8.43
CA GLY A 367 3.78 10.77 -7.42
C GLY A 367 2.58 11.71 -7.35
N ARG A 368 1.72 11.71 -8.38
CA ARG A 368 0.46 12.49 -8.42
C ARG A 368 -0.75 11.68 -7.98
N LEU A 369 -0.66 10.36 -7.88
CA LEU A 369 -1.82 9.51 -7.59
C LEU A 369 -2.20 9.58 -6.11
N ARG A 370 -3.36 10.19 -5.84
CA ARG A 370 -4.01 10.24 -4.53
C ARG A 370 -5.53 10.42 -4.72
N HIS A 371 -6.22 9.39 -5.20
CA HIS A 371 -7.59 9.52 -5.71
C HIS A 371 -8.54 8.49 -5.13
N ASN A 372 -9.79 8.92 -4.95
CA ASN A 372 -10.90 8.00 -4.73
C ASN A 372 -11.21 7.27 -6.04
N MET A 373 -11.44 5.97 -5.95
CA MET A 373 -11.75 5.11 -7.10
C MET A 373 -12.73 4.04 -6.66
N HIS A 374 -13.53 3.50 -7.57
CA HIS A 374 -14.37 2.35 -7.24
C HIS A 374 -13.63 1.04 -7.51
N PHE A 375 -13.88 0.06 -6.65
CA PHE A 375 -13.24 -1.24 -6.68
C PHE A 375 -14.28 -2.32 -6.91
N VAL A 376 -14.03 -3.16 -7.90
CA VAL A 376 -14.77 -4.40 -8.11
C VAL A 376 -13.80 -5.56 -7.94
N MET A 377 -13.99 -6.33 -6.88
CA MET A 377 -13.22 -7.54 -6.61
C MET A 377 -13.82 -8.73 -7.36
N LEU A 378 -12.98 -9.51 -8.03
CA LEU A 378 -13.40 -10.74 -8.69
C LEU A 378 -13.21 -11.91 -7.73
N VAL A 379 -14.34 -12.42 -7.22
CA VAL A 379 -14.39 -13.54 -6.28
C VAL A 379 -14.56 -14.85 -7.05
N PRO A 380 -13.74 -15.88 -6.83
CA PRO A 380 -13.94 -17.18 -7.48
C PRO A 380 -15.35 -17.74 -7.24
N ASN A 381 -15.97 -18.33 -8.25
CA ASN A 381 -17.34 -18.87 -8.17
C ASN A 381 -17.53 -19.91 -7.04
N SER A 382 -16.45 -20.58 -6.61
CA SER A 382 -16.49 -21.52 -5.47
C SER A 382 -16.74 -20.86 -4.11
N LEU A 383 -16.62 -19.53 -4.01
CA LEU A 383 -16.96 -18.74 -2.83
C LEU A 383 -18.24 -17.92 -3.00
N ASP A 384 -19.03 -18.21 -4.04
CA ASP A 384 -20.24 -17.46 -4.34
C ASP A 384 -21.10 -17.33 -3.07
N PRO A 385 -21.24 -16.10 -2.52
CA PRO A 385 -21.98 -15.87 -1.29
C PRO A 385 -23.47 -16.18 -1.49
N ILE A 386 -23.99 -16.10 -2.71
CA ILE A 386 -25.40 -16.39 -3.04
C ILE A 386 -25.63 -17.90 -3.13
N ALA A 387 -24.74 -18.64 -3.80
CA ALA A 387 -24.87 -20.10 -3.90
C ALA A 387 -24.75 -20.80 -2.54
N ARG A 388 -23.89 -20.28 -1.65
CA ARG A 388 -23.81 -20.74 -0.26
C ARG A 388 -24.99 -20.26 0.60
N ALA A 389 -25.51 -19.06 0.38
CA ALA A 389 -26.71 -18.59 1.08
C ALA A 389 -27.94 -19.45 0.78
N LYS A 390 -28.06 -20.01 -0.43
CA LYS A 390 -29.15 -20.95 -0.79
C LYS A 390 -29.13 -22.25 0.03
N THR A 391 -27.96 -22.68 0.50
CA THR A 391 -27.81 -23.90 1.31
C THR A 391 -27.66 -23.60 2.81
N MET A 392 -27.68 -22.32 3.21
CA MET A 392 -27.69 -21.95 4.61
C MET A 392 -29.09 -22.17 5.21
N PRO A 393 -29.19 -22.83 6.37
CA PRO A 393 -30.45 -22.90 7.08
C PRO A 393 -30.87 -21.47 7.45
N LEU A 394 -32.12 -21.12 7.13
CA LEU A 394 -32.71 -19.86 7.54
C LEU A 394 -32.65 -19.75 9.07
N PRO A 395 -32.43 -18.55 9.65
CA PRO A 395 -32.57 -18.35 11.07
C PRO A 395 -33.92 -18.89 11.52
N GLU A 396 -33.97 -19.62 12.63
CA GLU A 396 -35.25 -20.04 13.20
C GLU A 396 -36.15 -18.82 13.34
N THR A 397 -37.39 -18.94 12.85
CA THR A 397 -38.39 -17.89 12.99
C THR A 397 -38.42 -17.45 14.44
N ARG A 398 -38.29 -16.14 14.69
CA ARG A 398 -38.35 -15.58 16.04
C ARG A 398 -39.52 -16.23 16.79
N PRO A 399 -39.31 -16.80 18.00
CA PRO A 399 -40.36 -17.50 18.71
C PRO A 399 -41.61 -16.64 18.72
N SER A 400 -42.74 -17.21 18.25
CA SER A 400 -44.00 -16.46 18.17
C SER A 400 -44.30 -15.76 19.49
N ALA A 401 -45.05 -14.66 19.46
CA ALA A 401 -45.44 -13.91 20.66
C ALA A 401 -46.06 -14.78 21.78
N LYS A 402 -46.52 -15.99 21.45
CA LYS A 402 -46.96 -17.03 22.39
C LYS A 402 -45.84 -17.55 23.31
N ILE A 403 -44.62 -17.71 22.82
CA ILE A 403 -43.46 -18.18 23.62
C ILE A 403 -42.87 -17.04 24.46
N ALA A 404 -42.89 -15.81 23.95
CA ALA A 404 -42.49 -14.62 24.71
C ALA A 404 -43.38 -14.36 25.95
N ARG A 405 -44.63 -14.83 25.94
CA ARG A 405 -45.53 -14.80 27.11
C ARG A 405 -45.24 -15.88 28.16
N LEU A 406 -44.58 -16.97 27.78
CA LEU A 406 -44.23 -18.07 28.70
C LEU A 406 -42.93 -17.80 29.46
N PHE A 407 -42.10 -16.85 29.01
CA PHE A 407 -40.86 -16.44 29.66
C PHE A 407 -40.72 -14.91 29.64
N PRO A 408 -41.45 -14.19 30.51
CA PRO A 408 -41.25 -12.75 30.65
C PRO A 408 -39.82 -12.48 31.15
N PRO A 409 -39.06 -11.58 30.50
CA PRO A 409 -37.76 -11.17 31.01
C PRO A 409 -37.95 -10.47 32.37
N ASN A 410 -37.18 -10.90 33.39
CA ASN A 410 -37.13 -10.22 34.67
C ASN A 410 -36.59 -8.80 34.48
N ASP A 411 -37.47 -7.81 34.61
CA ASP A 411 -37.14 -6.40 34.62
C ASP A 411 -36.35 -6.04 35.90
N ARG A 412 -35.03 -6.28 35.88
CA ARG A 412 -34.12 -5.47 36.68
C ARG A 412 -33.59 -4.35 35.80
N LYS A 413 -34.32 -3.22 35.80
CA LYS A 413 -33.87 -1.94 35.24
C LYS A 413 -32.54 -1.52 35.88
N PRO A 414 -31.47 -1.24 35.10
CA PRO A 414 -30.44 -0.31 35.53
C PRO A 414 -31.03 1.11 35.43
N ALA A 415 -31.00 1.86 36.52
CA ALA A 415 -31.35 3.27 36.53
C ALA A 415 -30.32 4.08 35.73
N ASN A 416 -30.81 5.11 35.04
CA ASN A 416 -30.11 6.21 34.35
C ASN A 416 -29.68 5.99 32.89
N ALA A 417 -30.53 6.44 31.97
CA ALA A 417 -30.12 7.04 30.69
C ALA A 417 -31.12 8.16 30.31
N PRO A 418 -30.69 9.32 29.78
CA PRO A 418 -31.55 10.48 29.54
C PRO A 418 -32.44 10.31 28.30
N GLN A 419 -33.68 10.80 28.38
CA GLN A 419 -34.67 10.81 27.29
C GLN A 419 -34.27 11.79 26.18
N ALA A 420 -34.23 11.30 24.93
CA ALA A 420 -34.26 12.15 23.74
C ALA A 420 -35.71 12.28 23.24
N SER A 421 -36.18 13.51 23.13
CA SER A 421 -37.50 13.92 22.65
C SER A 421 -37.70 13.62 21.16
N ALA A 422 -38.84 13.03 20.82
CA ALA A 422 -39.31 12.83 19.46
C ALA A 422 -39.85 14.14 18.83
N PRO A 423 -39.74 14.34 17.50
CA PRO A 423 -40.36 15.47 16.83
C PRO A 423 -41.85 15.21 16.54
N SER A 424 -42.68 16.21 16.85
CA SER A 424 -44.11 16.27 16.57
C SER A 424 -44.40 16.67 15.12
N SER A 425 -45.28 15.93 14.47
CA SER A 425 -45.91 16.23 13.18
C SER A 425 -46.92 17.38 13.27
N LEU A 426 -46.96 18.25 12.26
CA LEU A 426 -48.10 19.14 11.98
C LEU A 426 -48.53 19.02 10.50
N PRO A 427 -49.82 19.20 10.18
CA PRO A 427 -50.40 18.94 8.86
C PRO A 427 -50.47 20.17 7.96
N ALA A 428 -50.82 19.93 6.69
CA ALA A 428 -50.95 20.87 5.58
C ALA A 428 -52.17 21.81 5.68
N ASP A 429 -52.04 23.05 5.21
CA ASP A 429 -52.93 23.64 4.20
C ASP A 429 -52.43 24.99 3.63
N GLU A 430 -53.11 25.38 2.55
CA GLU A 430 -52.87 26.33 1.45
C GLU A 430 -52.68 27.85 1.69
N GLN A 431 -52.02 28.45 0.68
CA GLN A 431 -52.34 29.69 -0.06
C GLN A 431 -51.85 31.11 0.36
N THR A 432 -51.14 31.70 -0.62
CA THR A 432 -51.12 33.11 -1.09
C THR A 432 -50.28 34.19 -0.39
N GLY A 433 -49.57 34.98 -1.23
CA GLY A 433 -49.15 36.35 -0.90
C GLY A 433 -47.72 36.72 -1.31
N ALA A 434 -47.59 37.59 -2.32
CA ALA A 434 -46.36 38.03 -2.97
C ALA A 434 -45.44 38.94 -2.12
N ALA A 435 -44.12 38.94 -2.38
CA ALA A 435 -43.32 40.14 -2.69
C ALA A 435 -41.83 39.82 -2.97
N SER A 436 -41.24 40.71 -3.76
CA SER A 436 -39.96 40.79 -4.48
C SER A 436 -38.65 40.92 -3.67
N VAL A 437 -37.59 40.18 -4.07
CA VAL A 437 -36.26 40.59 -4.66
C VAL A 437 -35.58 41.87 -4.10
N PRO A 438 -34.22 42.00 -3.94
CA PRO A 438 -33.16 41.38 -4.77
C PRO A 438 -31.87 40.84 -4.11
N ALA A 439 -31.17 40.10 -4.98
CA ALA A 439 -29.78 39.66 -4.95
C ALA A 439 -28.73 40.79 -4.86
N ALA A 440 -27.63 40.51 -4.17
CA ALA A 440 -26.41 41.30 -4.20
C ALA A 440 -25.32 40.62 -5.03
N LYS A 441 -24.75 41.41 -5.94
CA LYS A 441 -23.77 41.07 -6.97
C LYS A 441 -22.37 40.81 -6.41
N ALA A 442 -21.65 39.99 -7.17
CA ALA A 442 -20.20 39.85 -7.18
C ALA A 442 -19.50 41.20 -7.42
N ALA A 443 -18.38 41.40 -6.71
CA ALA A 443 -17.42 42.46 -6.98
C ALA A 443 -16.05 41.83 -7.27
N SER A 444 -15.52 42.22 -8.43
CA SER A 444 -14.16 42.08 -8.92
C SER A 444 -13.15 42.79 -8.01
N SER A 445 -12.00 42.17 -7.75
CA SER A 445 -10.83 42.87 -7.20
C SER A 445 -9.67 42.80 -8.18
N GLU A 446 -9.30 43.99 -8.65
CA GLU A 446 -8.17 44.29 -9.50
C GLU A 446 -6.82 43.94 -8.88
N ILE A 447 -5.89 43.76 -9.80
CA ILE A 447 -4.47 43.47 -9.67
C ILE A 447 -3.75 44.64 -8.98
N THR A 448 -2.96 44.36 -7.94
CA THR A 448 -1.99 45.31 -7.38
C THR A 448 -0.57 44.91 -7.81
N PRO A 449 0.29 45.83 -8.31
CA PRO A 449 1.61 45.49 -8.85
C PRO A 449 2.66 45.20 -7.76
N LEU A 450 3.59 44.30 -8.07
CA LEU A 450 4.79 44.00 -7.27
C LEU A 450 5.81 45.16 -7.31
N PRO A 451 6.55 45.42 -6.21
CA PRO A 451 7.62 46.41 -6.17
C PRO A 451 8.88 45.96 -6.96
N PRO A 452 9.68 46.90 -7.50
CA PRO A 452 10.75 46.63 -8.45
C PRO A 452 11.98 45.91 -7.85
N GLU A 453 12.64 45.13 -8.71
CA GLU A 453 13.89 44.41 -8.48
C GLU A 453 15.02 45.32 -7.98
N ARG A 454 15.77 44.80 -6.99
CA ARG A 454 17.00 45.45 -6.51
C ARG A 454 18.16 44.98 -7.38
N SER A 455 18.82 45.97 -7.97
CA SER A 455 19.98 45.94 -8.86
C SER A 455 21.16 45.08 -8.41
N GLU A 456 21.78 44.43 -9.40
CA GLU A 456 23.09 43.78 -9.38
C GLU A 456 24.18 44.69 -8.78
N VAL A 457 25.00 44.13 -7.89
CA VAL A 457 26.28 44.71 -7.49
C VAL A 457 27.37 43.68 -7.75
N GLY A 458 28.34 44.07 -8.57
CA GLY A 458 29.37 43.22 -9.12
C GLY A 458 30.44 42.73 -8.15
N SER A 459 31.02 41.59 -8.55
CA SER A 459 32.42 41.18 -8.46
C SER A 459 33.35 41.97 -7.53
N ALA A 460 33.79 41.33 -6.46
CA ALA A 460 35.07 41.63 -5.81
C ALA A 460 35.84 40.32 -5.53
N HIS A 461 36.82 40.04 -6.39
CA HIS A 461 37.88 39.05 -6.20
C HIS A 461 38.68 39.36 -4.92
N LYS A 462 38.85 38.37 -4.03
CA LYS A 462 39.93 38.35 -3.03
C LYS A 462 40.71 37.04 -3.12
N PRO A 463 42.06 37.09 -3.18
CA PRO A 463 42.88 35.89 -3.31
C PRO A 463 42.99 35.17 -1.96
N ARG A 464 42.71 33.86 -1.94
CA ARG A 464 42.98 33.00 -0.78
C ARG A 464 44.38 32.41 -0.91
N HIS A 465 45.23 32.76 0.06
CA HIS A 465 46.55 32.19 0.30
C HIS A 465 46.51 30.66 0.40
N ARG A 466 47.33 29.99 -0.41
CA ARG A 466 47.67 28.56 -0.27
C ARG A 466 48.78 28.42 0.77
N THR A 467 48.47 27.85 1.92
CA THR A 467 49.46 27.36 2.88
C THR A 467 49.92 25.96 2.48
N HIS A 468 51.19 25.82 2.12
CA HIS A 468 51.85 24.54 1.87
C HIS A 468 52.16 23.85 3.22
N TYR A 469 51.56 22.70 3.49
CA TYR A 469 52.04 21.77 4.51
C TYR A 469 52.81 20.62 3.84
N ARG A 470 54.14 20.69 3.93
CA ARG A 470 55.04 19.56 3.70
C ARG A 470 54.87 18.57 4.87
N ARG A 471 54.46 17.33 4.61
CA ARG A 471 54.66 16.21 5.55
C ARG A 471 55.72 15.26 4.99
N ARG A 472 56.80 15.18 5.76
CA ARG A 472 58.00 14.36 5.54
C ARG A 472 57.73 12.94 6.08
N TRP A 473 58.24 11.97 5.33
CA TRP A 473 58.18 10.53 5.59
C TRP A 473 58.90 10.10 6.86
N HIS A 474 58.36 9.09 7.55
CA HIS A 474 59.17 8.14 8.33
C HIS A 474 58.69 6.71 8.06
N ARG A 475 59.49 5.97 7.27
CA ARG A 475 59.57 4.51 7.30
C ARG A 475 60.31 4.11 8.57
N ARG A 476 59.76 3.14 9.32
CA ARG A 476 60.55 2.29 10.22
C ARG A 476 60.42 0.86 9.73
N ALA A 477 61.55 0.28 9.36
CA ALA A 477 61.76 -1.15 9.27
C ALA A 477 62.26 -1.65 10.63
N ARG A 478 61.69 -2.75 11.11
CA ARG A 478 62.37 -3.89 11.73
C ARG A 478 61.41 -5.07 11.68
#